data_AF-A0A3D2F982-F1
#
_entry.id   AF-A0A3D2F982-F1
#
_cell.length_a   1.000
_cell.length_b   1.000
_cell.length_c   1.000
_cell.angle_alpha   90.00
_cell.angle_beta   90.00
_cell.angle_gamma   90.00
#
_symmetry.space_group_name_H-M   'P 1'
#
loop_
_entity.id
_entity.type
_entity.pdbx_description
1 polymer ?
#
loop_
_entity_poly.entity_id
_entity_poly.type
_entity_poly.pdbx_seq_one_letter_code
_entity_poly.pdbx_strand_id
1 'polypeptide(L)'
;TGYPMIRQARQMVAEGALGEIRIIEANYLQDWLSDAPADDNKQAKWRMDAAQSGGGAIGDIGTHALNLACFVTELRATSLSATLTSHVAGRLVDDDARITLQFDGG
;
A
#
# COMPACT_ATOMS: atom_id res chain seq x y z
N THR A 1 -13.51 -2.74 3.18
CA THR A 1 -13.40 -3.64 2.02
C THR A 1 -14.45 -4.75 2.08
N GLY A 2 -14.85 -5.31 0.93
CA GLY A 2 -15.87 -6.37 0.82
C GLY A 2 -15.32 -7.80 0.71
N TYR A 3 -14.00 -8.00 0.63
CA TYR A 3 -13.40 -9.33 0.45
C TYR A 3 -13.67 -10.25 1.66
N PRO A 4 -14.26 -11.44 1.47
CA PRO A 4 -14.64 -12.33 2.58
C PRO A 4 -13.48 -12.65 3.54
N MET A 5 -12.30 -12.96 2.99
CA MET A 5 -11.11 -13.28 3.79
C MET A 5 -10.65 -12.12 4.68
N ILE A 6 -10.78 -10.86 4.22
CA ILE A 6 -10.43 -9.70 5.03
C ILE A 6 -11.46 -9.49 6.15
N ARG A 7 -12.75 -9.72 5.87
CA ARG A 7 -13.79 -9.63 6.91
C ARG A 7 -13.61 -10.69 7.99
N GLN A 8 -13.26 -11.91 7.59
CA GLN A 8 -12.91 -12.99 8.52
C GLN A 8 -11.67 -12.63 9.35
N ALA A 9 -10.61 -12.11 8.72
CA ALA A 9 -9.39 -11.71 9.44
C ALA A 9 -9.70 -10.66 10.52
N ARG A 10 -10.52 -9.64 10.19
CA ARG A 10 -10.98 -8.64 11.16
C ARG A 10 -11.76 -9.27 12.31
N GLN A 11 -12.68 -10.19 12.00
CA GLN A 11 -13.46 -10.89 13.02
C GLN A 11 -12.55 -11.69 13.97
N MET A 12 -11.56 -12.41 13.43
CA MET A 12 -10.60 -13.16 14.24
C MET A 12 -9.79 -12.26 15.19
N VAL A 13 -9.38 -11.07 14.73
CA VAL A 13 -8.70 -10.09 15.60
C VAL A 13 -9.65 -9.58 16.68
N ALA A 14 -10.88 -9.19 16.32
CA ALA A 14 -11.88 -8.69 17.25
C ALA A 14 -12.29 -9.73 18.32
N GLU A 15 -12.31 -11.01 17.96
CA GLU A 15 -12.58 -12.13 18.88
C GLU A 15 -11.36 -12.52 19.74
N GLY A 16 -10.21 -11.89 19.54
CA GLY A 16 -8.97 -12.19 20.25
C GLY A 16 -8.34 -13.53 19.87
N ALA A 17 -8.73 -14.12 18.73
CA ALA A 17 -8.26 -15.44 18.30
C ALA A 17 -6.75 -15.49 18.02
N LEU A 18 -6.12 -14.34 17.77
CA LEU A 18 -4.68 -14.19 17.53
C LEU A 18 -3.91 -13.65 18.76
N GLY A 19 -4.61 -13.38 19.87
CA GLY A 19 -4.04 -12.67 21.00
C GLY A 19 -3.69 -11.22 20.66
N GLU A 20 -2.63 -10.71 21.31
CA GLU A 20 -2.13 -9.35 21.06
C GLU A 20 -1.35 -9.28 19.74
N ILE A 21 -1.77 -8.38 18.85
CA ILE A 21 -1.09 -8.16 17.57
C ILE A 21 0.21 -7.40 17.81
N ARG A 22 1.34 -7.99 17.41
CA ARG A 22 2.68 -7.42 17.60
C ARG A 22 3.34 -6.92 16.32
N ILE A 23 3.05 -7.58 15.19
CA ILE A 23 3.66 -7.29 13.90
C ILE A 23 2.57 -7.41 12.84
N ILE A 24 2.54 -6.44 11.93
CA ILE A 24 1.65 -6.42 10.77
C ILE A 24 2.52 -6.30 9.53
N GLU A 25 2.35 -7.21 8.58
CA GLU A 25 2.98 -7.14 7.26
C GLU A 25 1.91 -7.12 6.18
N ALA A 26 2.01 -6.17 5.26
CA ALA A 26 1.10 -6.04 4.13
C ALA A 26 1.90 -5.69 2.87
N ASN A 27 1.77 -6.52 1.84
CA ASN A 27 2.46 -6.36 0.58
C ASN A 27 1.44 -6.27 -0.56
N TYR A 28 1.59 -5.28 -1.43
CA TYR A 28 0.86 -5.20 -2.69
C TYR A 28 1.89 -5.16 -3.81
N LEU A 29 2.07 -6.30 -4.50
CA LEU A 29 3.07 -6.46 -5.55
C LEU A 29 2.36 -6.51 -6.90
N GLN A 30 2.83 -5.71 -7.86
CA GLN A 30 2.36 -5.69 -9.24
C GLN A 30 3.54 -5.56 -10.21
N ASP A 31 3.34 -6.04 -11.44
CA ASP A 31 4.36 -6.09 -12.50
C ASP A 31 4.03 -5.25 -13.74
N TRP A 32 2.79 -4.75 -13.85
CA TRP A 32 2.27 -4.19 -15.11
C TRP A 32 2.98 -2.91 -15.61
N LEU A 33 3.75 -2.23 -14.74
CA LEU A 33 4.60 -1.07 -15.06
C LEU A 33 6.07 -1.25 -14.62
N SER A 34 6.54 -2.50 -14.52
CA SER A 34 7.95 -2.78 -14.21
C SER A 34 8.91 -2.28 -15.30
N ASP A 35 8.45 -2.16 -16.54
CA ASP A 35 9.20 -1.58 -17.65
C ASP A 35 8.64 -0.22 -18.08
N ALA A 36 9.41 0.51 -18.90
CA ALA A 36 8.93 1.72 -19.55
C ALA A 36 7.75 1.37 -20.49
N PRO A 37 6.56 1.97 -20.29
CA PRO A 37 5.41 1.69 -21.13
C PRO A 37 5.58 2.32 -22.51
N ALA A 38 4.86 1.79 -23.51
CA ALA A 38 4.72 2.46 -24.80
C ALA A 38 4.10 3.86 -24.65
N ASP A 39 4.50 4.80 -25.51
CA ASP A 39 4.06 6.20 -25.46
C ASP A 39 2.54 6.39 -25.58
N ASP A 40 1.84 5.43 -26.19
CA ASP A 40 0.40 5.44 -26.41
C ASP A 40 -0.39 4.73 -25.29
N ASN A 41 0.28 4.22 -24.25
CA ASN A 41 -0.37 3.58 -23.10
C ASN A 41 -1.10 4.63 -22.25
N LYS A 42 -2.39 4.81 -22.54
CA LYS A 42 -3.29 5.75 -21.85
C LYS A 42 -3.39 5.49 -20.35
N GLN A 43 -3.30 4.23 -19.90
CA GLN A 43 -3.42 3.88 -18.48
C GLN A 43 -2.16 4.25 -17.70
N ALA A 44 -0.98 4.09 -18.31
CA ALA A 44 0.28 4.46 -17.71
C ALA A 44 0.46 5.99 -17.67
N LYS A 45 0.06 6.68 -18.75
CA LYS A 45 0.34 8.10 -18.96
C LYS A 45 -0.11 8.99 -17.81
N TRP A 46 -1.35 8.84 -17.32
CA TRP A 46 -1.86 9.68 -16.23
C TRP A 46 -1.36 9.24 -14.86
N ARG A 47 -1.07 7.94 -14.66
CA ARG A 47 -0.56 7.41 -13.38
C ARG A 47 0.89 7.81 -13.10
N MET A 48 1.67 8.07 -14.15
CA MET A 48 3.05 8.55 -14.03
C MET A 48 3.16 10.08 -13.94
N ASP A 49 2.03 10.81 -14.03
CA ASP A 49 1.99 12.27 -13.88
C ASP A 49 1.48 12.64 -12.48
N ALA A 50 2.40 13.07 -11.61
CA ALA A 50 2.09 13.45 -10.23
C ALA A 50 1.02 14.56 -10.11
N ALA A 51 0.90 15.45 -11.11
CA ALA A 51 -0.12 16.49 -11.09
C ALA A 51 -1.53 15.95 -11.34
N GLN A 52 -1.65 14.77 -11.97
CA GLN A 52 -2.92 14.09 -12.23
C GLN A 52 -3.21 12.98 -11.21
N SER A 53 -2.21 12.15 -10.89
CA SER A 53 -2.38 11.00 -10.01
C SER A 53 -2.21 11.32 -8.53
N GLY A 54 -1.51 12.42 -8.20
CA GLY A 54 -1.14 12.79 -6.83
C GLY A 54 -0.01 11.96 -6.21
N GLY A 55 0.46 10.90 -6.89
CA GLY A 55 1.52 10.01 -6.42
C GLY A 55 1.71 8.78 -7.31
N GLY A 56 2.67 7.93 -6.98
CA GLY A 56 2.96 6.69 -7.70
C GLY A 56 2.35 5.47 -7.03
N ALA A 57 3.14 4.40 -6.88
CA ALA A 57 2.75 3.14 -6.28
C ALA A 57 2.14 3.30 -4.88
N ILE A 58 2.62 4.24 -4.05
CA ILE A 58 2.02 4.50 -2.73
C ILE A 58 0.56 4.92 -2.88
N GLY A 59 0.28 5.88 -3.77
CA GLY A 59 -1.06 6.41 -3.98
C GLY A 59 -2.00 5.35 -4.56
N ASP A 60 -1.52 4.61 -5.57
CA ASP A 60 -2.30 3.63 -6.32
C ASP A 60 -2.55 2.34 -5.53
N ILE A 61 -1.53 1.74 -4.91
CA ILE A 61 -1.63 0.42 -4.25
C ILE A 61 -1.21 0.42 -2.77
N GLY A 62 -0.30 1.31 -2.36
CA GLY A 62 0.13 1.43 -0.97
C GLY A 62 -1.01 1.86 -0.03
N THR A 63 -1.88 2.76 -0.47
CA THR A 63 -3.08 3.19 0.27
C THR A 63 -4.02 2.03 0.57
N HIS A 64 -4.13 1.05 -0.33
CA HIS A 64 -4.92 -0.16 -0.11
C HIS A 64 -4.28 -1.06 0.95
N ALA A 65 -2.97 -1.28 0.90
CA ALA A 65 -2.26 -2.06 1.92
C ALA A 65 -2.44 -1.44 3.33
N LEU A 66 -2.27 -0.13 3.44
CA LEU A 66 -2.53 0.62 4.69
C LEU A 66 -4.00 0.47 5.14
N ASN A 67 -4.96 0.63 4.22
CA ASN A 67 -6.37 0.48 4.55
C ASN A 67 -6.69 -0.92 5.10
N LEU A 68 -6.15 -1.97 4.48
CA LEU A 68 -6.38 -3.34 4.93
C LEU A 68 -5.76 -3.61 6.30
N ALA A 69 -4.53 -3.14 6.53
CA ALA A 69 -3.87 -3.23 7.84
C ALA A 69 -4.74 -2.59 8.93
N CYS A 70 -5.10 -1.31 8.78
CA CYS A 70 -5.93 -0.60 9.76
C CYS A 70 -7.34 -1.20 9.88
N PHE A 71 -7.94 -1.67 8.79
CA PHE A 71 -9.28 -2.25 8.82
C PHE A 71 -9.32 -3.58 9.57
N VAL A 72 -8.32 -4.44 9.40
CA VAL A 72 -8.26 -5.74 10.06
C VAL A 72 -7.95 -5.59 11.55
N THR A 73 -7.01 -4.72 11.89
CA THR A 73 -6.53 -4.60 13.28
C THR A 73 -7.29 -3.57 14.11
N GLU A 74 -8.03 -2.67 13.46
CA GLU A 74 -8.62 -1.46 14.05
C GLU A 74 -7.59 -0.50 14.69
N LEU A 75 -6.30 -0.74 14.45
CA LEU A 75 -5.21 0.10 14.91
C LEU A 75 -5.04 1.29 13.99
N ARG A 76 -4.57 2.41 14.57
CA ARG A 76 -4.26 3.64 13.86
C ARG A 76 -2.75 3.79 13.73
N ALA A 77 -2.27 3.96 12.49
CA ALA A 77 -0.88 4.37 12.26
C ALA A 77 -0.62 5.77 12.86
N THR A 78 0.43 5.90 13.65
CA THR A 78 0.80 7.12 14.39
C THR A 78 2.05 7.79 13.85
N SER A 79 2.99 7.03 13.31
CA SER A 79 4.18 7.54 12.63
C SER A 79 4.67 6.57 11.56
N LEU A 80 5.55 7.05 10.68
CA LEU A 80 6.13 6.26 9.61
C LEU A 80 7.59 6.62 9.34
N SER A 81 8.32 5.66 8.79
CA SER A 81 9.59 5.85 8.09
C SER A 81 9.50 5.16 6.74
N ALA A 82 9.90 5.83 5.66
CA ALA A 82 9.71 5.33 4.32
C ALA A 82 10.97 5.52 3.45
N THR A 83 11.21 4.55 2.57
CA THR A 83 12.15 4.66 1.45
C THR A 83 11.36 4.46 0.16
N LEU A 84 11.44 5.45 -0.73
CA LEU A 84 10.72 5.48 -2.00
C LEU A 84 11.73 5.41 -3.14
N THR A 85 11.43 4.63 -4.16
CA THR A 85 12.30 4.45 -5.30
C THR A 85 11.50 4.54 -6.60
N SER A 86 12.14 5.08 -7.63
CA SER A 86 11.70 4.99 -9.02
C SER A 86 12.77 4.21 -9.78
N HIS A 87 12.52 2.92 -10.03
CA HIS A 87 13.44 2.02 -10.70
C HIS A 87 13.47 2.25 -12.21
N VAL A 88 12.34 2.61 -12.82
CA VAL A 88 12.29 2.93 -14.24
C VAL A 88 12.87 4.33 -14.50
N ALA A 89 13.91 4.39 -15.33
CA ALA A 89 14.60 5.63 -15.65
C ALA A 89 13.64 6.70 -16.20
N GLY A 90 13.74 7.93 -15.68
CA GLY A 90 12.91 9.06 -16.10
C GLY A 90 11.50 9.09 -15.52
N ARG A 91 11.09 8.09 -14.72
CA ARG A 91 9.81 8.10 -14.02
C ARG A 91 9.83 9.16 -12.91
N LEU A 92 8.77 9.96 -12.82
CA LEU A 92 8.67 11.11 -11.92
C LEU A 92 7.90 10.83 -10.62
N VAL A 93 7.36 9.62 -10.49
CA VAL A 93 6.63 9.11 -9.32
C VAL A 93 7.28 7.82 -8.83
N ASP A 94 7.04 7.45 -7.57
CA ASP A 94 7.53 6.19 -7.01
C ASP A 94 6.93 4.97 -7.73
N ASP A 95 7.73 3.92 -7.89
CA ASP A 95 7.29 2.60 -8.36
C ASP A 95 7.63 1.46 -7.37
N ASP A 96 8.42 1.75 -6.33
CA ASP A 96 8.60 0.93 -5.12
C ASP A 96 8.56 1.82 -3.88
N ALA A 97 7.94 1.30 -2.83
CA ALA A 97 7.86 1.95 -1.53
C ALA A 97 8.01 0.93 -0.41
N ARG A 98 9.01 1.14 0.46
CA ARG A 98 9.22 0.37 1.70
C ARG A 98 8.90 1.27 2.88
N ILE A 99 7.84 0.93 3.61
CA ILE A 99 7.30 1.78 4.67
C ILE A 99 7.20 0.96 5.96
N THR A 100 7.89 1.42 6.99
CA THR A 100 7.71 0.96 8.37
C THR A 100 6.71 1.89 9.05
N LEU A 101 5.66 1.30 9.63
CA LEU A 101 4.61 2.03 10.35
C LEU A 101 4.68 1.73 11.84
N GLN A 102 4.47 2.75 12.65
CA GLN A 102 4.18 2.61 14.07
C GLN A 102 2.66 2.70 14.28
N PHE A 103 2.06 1.76 14.98
CA PHE A 103 0.64 1.79 15.33
C PHE A 103 0.44 2.23 16.80
N ASP A 104 -0.80 2.58 17.15
CA ASP A 104 -1.19 2.81 18.53
C ASP A 104 -1.12 1.51 19.35
N GLY A 105 -0.81 1.62 20.64
CA GLY A 105 -0.59 0.46 21.52
C GLY A 105 0.85 -0.08 21.54
N GLY A 106 1.69 0.32 20.58
CA GLY A 106 3.12 0.01 20.54
C GLY A 106 3.56 -0.70 19.27
#